data_AF-B0I2P6-F1
#
_entry.id   AF-B0I2P6-F1
#
_cell.length_a   1.000
_cell.length_b   1.000
_cell.length_c   1.000
_cell.angle_alpha   90.00
_cell.angle_beta   90.00
_cell.angle_gamma   90.00
#
_symmetry.space_group_name_H-M   'P 1'
#
loop_
_entity.id
_entity.type
_entity.pdbx_description
1 polymer ?
#
loop_
_entity_poly.entity_id
_entity_poly.type
_entity_poly.pdbx_seq_one_letter_code
_entity_poly.pdbx_strand_id
1 'polypeptide(L)'
;MLLELMPYRASYPIFKLVYSAAANASHNKNFNKADLVISKAEVNGGTVVKRLKPRARGRSYPIKRPTCHINIALKDKTKLKTEQDLVLENRYVFRDVIIERYMEKERQKEINRQKRKKFLKSLLRFLNWNREK
;
A
#
# COMPACT_ATOMS: atom_id res chain seq x y z
N MET A 1 19.34 -18.23 -5.61
CA MET A 1 20.68 -18.73 -5.28
C MET A 1 20.79 -19.36 -3.89
N LEU A 2 20.26 -18.78 -2.80
CA LEU A 2 20.41 -19.40 -1.46
C LEU A 2 19.89 -20.86 -1.38
N LEU A 3 18.68 -21.12 -1.91
CA LEU A 3 18.07 -22.46 -1.86
C LEU A 3 18.81 -23.52 -2.68
N GLU A 4 19.58 -23.14 -3.71
CA GLU A 4 20.32 -24.09 -4.55
C GLU A 4 21.59 -24.59 -3.86
N LEU A 5 22.15 -23.78 -2.96
CA LEU A 5 23.41 -24.06 -2.27
C LEU A 5 23.20 -24.73 -0.90
N MET A 6 21.97 -24.73 -0.38
CA MET A 6 21.67 -25.28 0.93
C MET A 6 21.77 -26.82 0.96
N PRO A 7 22.40 -27.42 2.00
CA PRO A 7 22.60 -28.87 2.10
C PRO A 7 21.32 -29.66 2.43
N TYR A 8 20.20 -28.98 2.64
CA TYR A 8 18.94 -29.62 3.05
C TYR A 8 18.22 -30.25 1.85
N ARG A 9 17.70 -31.47 2.03
CA ARG A 9 16.85 -32.14 1.04
C ARG A 9 15.56 -31.36 0.72
N ALA A 10 15.07 -30.60 1.69
CA ALA A 10 13.86 -29.79 1.54
C ALA A 10 14.05 -28.57 0.63
N SER A 11 15.28 -28.19 0.30
CA SER A 11 15.55 -27.00 -0.52
C SER A 11 15.00 -27.14 -1.94
N TYR A 12 15.13 -28.33 -2.54
CA TYR A 12 14.67 -28.59 -3.90
C TYR A 12 13.15 -28.40 -4.11
N PRO A 13 12.25 -29.00 -3.31
CA PRO A 13 10.81 -28.76 -3.46
C PRO A 13 10.42 -27.30 -3.18
N ILE A 14 11.07 -26.64 -2.22
CA ILE A 14 10.80 -25.22 -1.92
C ILE A 14 11.24 -24.33 -3.08
N PHE A 15 12.41 -24.59 -3.67
CA PHE A 15 12.90 -23.88 -4.85
C PHE A 15 11.91 -23.96 -6.02
N LYS A 16 11.43 -25.17 -6.31
CA LYS A 16 10.42 -25.38 -7.36
C LYS A 16 9.11 -24.61 -7.07
N LEU A 17 8.70 -24.58 -5.80
CA LEU A 17 7.50 -23.86 -5.38
C LEU A 17 7.65 -22.34 -5.53
N VAL A 18 8.77 -21.77 -5.09
CA VAL A 18 9.07 -20.34 -5.24
C VAL A 18 9.15 -19.95 -6.71
N TYR A 19 9.82 -20.75 -7.53
CA TYR A 19 9.91 -20.52 -8.98
C TYR A 19 8.53 -20.52 -9.64
N SER A 20 7.68 -21.50 -9.30
CA SER A 20 6.30 -21.57 -9.78
C SER A 20 5.47 -20.38 -9.31
N ALA A 21 5.59 -19.97 -8.04
CA ALA A 21 4.87 -18.82 -7.50
C ALA A 21 5.25 -17.51 -8.21
N ALA A 22 6.54 -17.29 -8.48
CA ALA A 22 7.01 -16.13 -9.25
C ALA A 22 6.51 -16.15 -10.70
N ALA A 23 6.48 -17.33 -11.34
CA ALA A 23 5.90 -17.49 -12.68
C ALA A 23 4.41 -17.14 -12.70
N ASN A 24 3.64 -17.65 -11.71
CA ASN A 24 2.22 -17.35 -11.57
C ASN A 24 1.96 -15.87 -11.32
N ALA A 25 2.80 -15.21 -10.51
CA ALA A 25 2.71 -13.78 -10.27
C ALA A 25 2.94 -12.97 -11.56
N SER A 26 3.92 -13.37 -12.39
CA SER A 26 4.17 -12.72 -13.68
C SER A 26 3.06 -12.97 -14.71
N HIS A 27 2.52 -14.19 -14.77
CA HIS A 27 1.52 -14.57 -15.78
C HIS A 27 0.12 -14.06 -15.43
N ASN A 28 -0.32 -14.19 -14.17
CA ASN A 28 -1.70 -13.90 -13.79
C ASN A 28 -1.91 -12.47 -13.26
N LYS A 29 -0.86 -11.82 -12.74
CA LYS A 29 -0.95 -10.48 -12.15
C LYS A 29 -0.03 -9.45 -12.81
N ASN A 30 0.69 -9.84 -13.87
CA ASN A 30 1.63 -9.00 -14.61
C ASN A 30 2.68 -8.33 -13.71
N PHE A 31 3.10 -9.01 -12.65
CA PHE A 31 4.14 -8.50 -11.74
C PHE A 31 5.53 -8.74 -12.30
N ASN A 32 6.43 -7.79 -12.08
CA ASN A 32 7.83 -7.96 -12.42
C ASN A 32 8.52 -8.90 -11.42
N LYS A 33 9.25 -9.90 -11.91
CA LYS A 33 9.91 -10.91 -11.06
C LYS A 33 10.98 -10.31 -10.14
N ALA A 34 11.65 -9.24 -10.57
CA ALA A 34 12.68 -8.56 -9.79
C ALA A 34 12.11 -7.85 -8.54
N ASP A 35 10.85 -7.42 -8.60
CA ASP A 35 10.21 -6.61 -7.57
C ASP A 35 9.39 -7.43 -6.57
N LEU A 36 9.32 -8.75 -6.76
CA LEU A 36 8.61 -9.66 -5.88
C LEU A 36 9.40 -9.95 -4.61
N VAL A 37 8.69 -9.95 -3.49
CA VAL A 37 9.17 -10.39 -2.19
C VAL A 37 8.25 -11.40 -1.56
N ILE A 38 8.83 -12.33 -0.80
CA ILE A 38 8.06 -13.25 0.02
C ILE A 38 7.53 -12.47 1.23
N SER A 39 6.21 -12.33 1.33
CA SER A 39 5.59 -11.65 2.47
C SER A 39 5.25 -12.59 3.62
N LYS A 40 4.93 -13.84 3.29
CA LYS A 40 4.49 -14.85 4.25
C LYS A 40 4.90 -16.23 3.76
N ALA A 41 5.43 -17.04 4.67
CA ALA A 41 5.78 -18.43 4.41
C ALA A 41 5.34 -19.26 5.61
N GLU A 42 4.42 -20.20 5.39
CA GLU A 42 3.87 -21.08 6.41
C GLU A 42 3.96 -22.53 5.98
N VAL A 43 4.15 -23.42 6.97
CA VAL A 43 4.16 -24.86 6.76
C VAL A 43 3.18 -25.48 7.74
N ASN A 44 2.10 -26.05 7.20
CA ASN A 44 1.06 -26.71 7.97
C ASN A 44 1.23 -28.24 7.90
N GLY A 45 0.81 -28.93 8.95
CA GLY A 45 0.77 -30.39 8.96
C GLY A 45 -0.22 -30.92 7.94
N GLY A 46 0.19 -31.93 7.17
CA GLY A 46 -0.67 -32.65 6.24
C GLY A 46 -1.08 -34.02 6.80
N THR A 47 -1.73 -34.82 5.96
CA THR A 47 -2.16 -36.18 6.33
C THR A 47 -0.96 -37.06 6.68
N VAL A 48 -1.03 -37.73 7.84
CA VAL A 48 0.00 -38.65 8.29
C VAL A 48 -0.40 -40.08 7.92
N VAL A 49 0.36 -40.70 7.02
CA VAL A 49 0.13 -42.09 6.63
C VAL A 49 0.82 -43.02 7.63
N LYS A 50 0.09 -44.01 8.15
CA LYS A 50 0.64 -45.03 9.06
C LYS A 50 0.95 -46.31 8.29
N ARG A 51 2.06 -46.97 8.64
CA ARG A 51 2.46 -48.29 8.15
C ARG A 51 2.92 -49.14 9.33
N LEU A 52 2.49 -50.40 9.40
CA LEU A 52 2.97 -51.31 10.44
C LEU A 52 4.33 -51.87 10.05
N LYS A 53 5.30 -51.83 10.99
CA LYS A 53 6.58 -52.51 10.84
C LYS A 53 6.63 -53.69 11.81
N PRO A 54 6.81 -54.94 11.33
CA PRO A 54 6.93 -56.10 12.20
C PRO A 54 8.20 -56.01 13.06
N ARG A 55 8.13 -56.54 14.28
CA ARG A 55 9.21 -56.59 15.28
C ARG A 55 9.26 -57.98 15.92
N ALA A 56 10.34 -58.24 16.66
CA ALA A 56 10.52 -59.50 17.37
C ALA A 56 9.36 -59.82 18.32
N ARG A 57 9.15 -61.13 18.58
CA ARG A 57 8.10 -61.66 19.47
C ARG A 57 6.67 -61.30 19.01
N GLY A 58 6.39 -61.32 17.71
CA GLY A 58 5.06 -61.09 17.15
C GLY A 58 4.51 -59.66 17.32
N ARG A 59 5.36 -58.69 17.72
CA ARG A 59 4.94 -57.30 17.94
C ARG A 59 4.96 -56.54 16.61
N SER A 60 4.13 -55.50 16.49
CA SER A 60 4.19 -54.55 15.38
C SER A 60 4.09 -53.12 15.90
N TYR A 61 4.89 -52.22 15.34
CA TYR A 61 4.85 -50.79 15.67
C TYR A 61 4.47 -49.96 14.45
N PRO A 62 3.66 -48.90 14.62
CA PRO A 62 3.31 -48.02 13.52
C PRO A 62 4.47 -47.05 13.21
N ILE A 63 4.90 -47.01 11.96
CA ILE A 63 5.72 -45.94 11.38
C ILE A 63 4.79 -44.89 10.80
N LYS A 64 4.99 -43.63 11.21
CA LYS A 64 4.30 -42.46 10.66
C LYS A 64 5.12 -41.88 9.51
N ARG A 65 4.48 -41.62 8.37
CA ARG A 65 5.02 -40.87 7.23
C ARG A 65 4.30 -39.53 7.18
N PRO A 66 4.85 -38.47 7.80
CA PRO A 66 4.22 -37.16 7.79
C PRO A 66 4.33 -36.50 6.42
N THR A 67 3.31 -35.72 6.06
CA THR A 67 3.31 -34.82 4.91
C THR A 67 3.04 -33.40 5.41
N CYS A 68 3.21 -32.41 4.54
CA CYS A 68 2.96 -31.00 4.88
C CYS A 68 2.34 -30.24 3.71
N HIS A 69 1.69 -29.13 4.04
CA HIS A 69 1.22 -28.14 3.08
C HIS A 69 2.06 -26.87 3.24
N ILE A 70 2.71 -26.44 2.16
CA ILE A 70 3.59 -25.27 2.15
C ILE A 70 2.84 -24.12 1.47
N ASN A 71 2.61 -23.05 2.21
CA ASN A 71 1.95 -21.85 1.72
C ASN A 71 2.96 -20.71 1.64
N ILE A 72 3.14 -20.15 0.44
CA ILE A 72 3.99 -18.97 0.22
C ILE A 72 3.14 -17.86 -0.39
N ALA A 73 3.15 -16.69 0.24
CA ALA A 73 2.55 -15.48 -0.30
C ALA A 73 3.64 -14.52 -0.79
N LEU A 74 3.48 -14.05 -2.03
CA LEU A 74 4.34 -13.05 -2.65
C LEU A 74 3.64 -11.69 -2.65
N LYS A 75 4.40 -10.63 -2.41
CA LYS A 75 3.98 -9.23 -2.58
C LYS A 75 4.92 -8.52 -3.55
N ASP A 76 4.38 -7.56 -4.26
CA ASP A 76 5.14 -6.67 -5.12
C ASP A 76 5.57 -5.44 -4.31
N LYS A 77 6.88 -5.14 -4.28
CA LYS A 77 7.43 -3.96 -3.61
C LYS A 77 6.90 -2.66 -4.20
N THR A 78 6.71 -2.60 -5.50
CA THR A 78 6.35 -1.36 -6.21
C THR A 78 4.93 -0.91 -5.91
N LYS A 79 4.04 -1.87 -5.62
CA LYS A 79 2.64 -1.63 -5.26
C LYS A 79 2.42 -1.39 -3.77
N LEU A 80 3.48 -1.13 -2.99
CA LEU A 80 3.40 -0.70 -1.59
C LEU A 80 2.90 0.74 -1.44
N LYS A 81 1.85 1.13 -2.18
CA LYS A 81 0.97 2.22 -1.79
C LYS A 81 -0.12 1.61 -0.92
N THR A 82 0.17 1.49 0.36
CA THR A 82 -0.83 1.04 1.33
C THR A 82 -1.64 2.27 1.74
N GLU A 83 -2.96 2.17 1.72
CA GLU A 83 -4.05 2.98 2.30
C GLU A 83 -3.74 4.32 3.05
N GLN A 84 -2.59 4.44 3.72
CA GLN A 84 -2.06 5.66 4.33
C GLN A 84 -1.85 6.81 3.32
N ASP A 85 -1.45 6.52 2.07
CA ASP A 85 -1.30 7.55 1.02
C ASP A 85 -2.68 8.13 0.59
N LEU A 86 -3.71 7.28 0.52
CA LEU A 86 -5.08 7.67 0.15
C LEU A 86 -5.78 8.48 1.26
N VAL A 87 -5.46 8.20 2.53
CA VAL A 87 -5.97 8.96 3.69
C VAL A 87 -5.29 10.33 3.80
N LEU A 88 -4.02 10.44 3.44
CA LEU A 88 -3.29 11.73 3.41
C LEU A 88 -3.78 12.63 2.27
N GLU A 89 -3.98 12.10 1.06
CA GLU A 89 -4.54 12.89 -0.07
C GLU A 89 -5.92 13.48 0.26
N ASN A 90 -6.84 12.68 0.82
CA ASN A 90 -8.17 13.16 1.20
C ASN A 90 -8.16 14.21 2.33
N ARG A 91 -7.15 14.18 3.22
CA ARG A 91 -6.99 15.18 4.28
C ARG A 91 -6.46 16.53 3.75
N TYR A 92 -5.65 16.52 2.68
CA TYR A 92 -5.15 17.74 2.05
C TYR A 92 -6.23 18.47 1.23
N VAL A 93 -7.03 17.73 0.45
CA VAL A 93 -8.11 18.32 -0.36
C VAL A 93 -9.12 19.11 0.48
N PHE A 94 -9.44 18.65 1.69
CA PHE A 94 -10.37 19.35 2.59
C PHE A 94 -9.78 20.65 3.17
N ARG A 95 -8.44 20.75 3.27
CA ARG A 95 -7.74 21.94 3.76
C ARG A 95 -7.67 23.03 2.70
N ASP A 96 -7.56 22.65 1.43
CA ASP A 96 -7.48 23.56 0.29
C ASP A 96 -8.80 24.33 0.09
N VAL A 97 -9.95 23.67 0.23
CA VAL A 97 -11.28 24.32 0.09
C VAL A 97 -11.53 25.40 1.14
N ILE A 98 -11.06 25.19 2.38
CA ILE A 98 -11.22 26.16 3.47
C ILE A 98 -10.31 27.37 3.23
N ILE A 99 -9.04 27.14 2.85
CA ILE A 99 -8.07 28.22 2.58
C ILE A 99 -8.52 29.05 1.37
N GLU A 100 -8.95 28.43 0.27
CA GLU A 100 -9.52 29.09 -0.90
C GLU A 100 -10.69 30.01 -0.50
N ARG A 101 -11.65 29.49 0.29
CA ARG A 101 -12.78 30.29 0.80
C ARG A 101 -12.33 31.48 1.65
N TYR A 102 -11.31 31.31 2.49
CA TYR A 102 -10.77 32.41 3.30
C TYR A 102 -10.10 33.48 2.44
N MET A 103 -9.28 33.08 1.47
CA MET A 103 -8.57 34.00 0.56
C MET A 103 -9.55 34.77 -0.33
N GLU A 104 -10.61 34.12 -0.83
CA GLU A 104 -11.69 34.75 -1.61
C GLU A 104 -12.40 35.85 -0.80
N LYS A 105 -12.66 35.58 0.48
CA LYS A 105 -13.33 36.51 1.41
C LYS A 105 -12.47 37.74 1.69
N GLU A 106 -11.16 37.58 1.88
CA GLU A 106 -10.24 38.70 2.06
C GLU A 106 -10.12 39.56 0.80
N ARG A 107 -10.02 38.92 -0.38
CA ARG A 107 -9.99 39.63 -1.68
C ARG A 107 -11.20 40.55 -1.87
N GLN A 108 -12.40 40.08 -1.50
CA GLN A 108 -13.63 40.89 -1.59
C GLN A 108 -13.68 42.05 -0.60
N LYS A 109 -13.11 41.90 0.60
CA LYS A 109 -12.96 43.01 1.55
C LYS A 109 -12.05 44.10 0.97
N GLU A 110 -10.94 43.72 0.36
CA GLU A 110 -9.99 44.64 -0.28
C GLU A 110 -10.65 45.47 -1.39
N ILE A 111 -11.38 44.80 -2.29
CA ILE A 111 -12.12 45.43 -3.39
C ILE A 111 -13.14 46.44 -2.84
N ASN A 112 -13.89 46.07 -1.80
CA ASN A 112 -14.87 46.96 -1.18
C ASN A 112 -14.22 48.17 -0.49
N ARG A 113 -13.04 47.98 0.13
CA ARG A 113 -12.24 49.05 0.73
C ARG A 113 -11.73 50.03 -0.32
N GLN A 114 -11.27 49.53 -1.47
CA GLN A 114 -10.82 50.35 -2.60
C GLN A 114 -11.98 51.13 -3.24
N LYS A 115 -13.14 50.50 -3.45
CA LYS A 115 -14.36 51.18 -3.93
C LYS A 115 -14.76 52.33 -3.01
N ARG A 116 -14.77 52.11 -1.69
CA ARG A 116 -15.05 53.16 -0.69
C ARG A 116 -14.03 54.30 -0.74
N LYS A 117 -12.72 54.01 -0.79
CA LYS A 117 -11.68 55.05 -0.93
C LYS A 117 -11.84 55.86 -2.21
N LYS A 118 -12.13 55.20 -3.34
CA LYS A 118 -12.34 55.85 -4.63
C LYS A 118 -13.59 56.74 -4.62
N PHE A 119 -14.68 56.26 -4.00
CA PHE A 119 -15.91 57.02 -3.78
C PHE A 119 -15.66 58.26 -2.92
N LEU A 120 -15.02 58.10 -1.76
CA LEU A 120 -14.70 59.22 -0.86
C LEU A 120 -13.78 60.25 -1.54
N LYS A 121 -12.77 59.81 -2.30
CA LYS A 121 -11.88 60.70 -3.06
C LYS A 121 -12.62 61.44 -4.18
N SER A 122 -13.66 60.84 -4.76
CA SER A 122 -14.55 61.50 -5.72
C SER A 122 -15.43 62.55 -5.03
N LEU A 123 -16.00 62.20 -3.88
CA LEU A 123 -16.87 63.06 -3.08
C LEU A 123 -16.11 64.28 -2.53
N LEU A 124 -14.87 64.07 -2.07
CA LEU A 124 -13.99 65.15 -1.62
C LEU A 124 -13.65 66.12 -2.76
N ARG A 125 -13.40 65.59 -3.97
CA ARG A 125 -13.18 66.42 -5.17
C ARG A 125 -14.42 67.23 -5.53
N PHE A 126 -15.61 66.64 -5.43
CA PHE A 126 -16.88 67.31 -5.67
C PHE A 126 -17.16 68.41 -4.63
N LEU A 127 -16.92 68.15 -3.34
CA LEU A 127 -17.11 69.14 -2.28
C LEU A 127 -16.11 70.30 -2.38
N ASN A 128 -14.85 70.04 -2.74
CA ASN A 128 -13.85 71.10 -2.95
C ASN A 128 -14.20 71.97 -4.17
N TRP A 129 -14.74 71.39 -5.25
CA TRP A 129 -15.24 72.15 -6.41
C TRP A 129 -16.32 73.17 -6.02
N ASN A 130 -17.25 72.81 -5.13
CA ASN A 130 -18.32 73.71 -4.69
C ASN A 130 -17.86 74.80 -3.71
N ARG A 131 -16.62 74.72 -3.20
CA ARG A 131 -16.04 75.71 -2.27
C ARG A 131 -15.22 76.79 -2.99
N GLU A 132 -14.88 76.58 -4.27
CA GLU A 132 -14.12 77.51 -5.12
C GLU A 132 -15.02 78.38 -6.03
N LYS A 133 -16.35 78.31 -5.86
CA LYS A 133 -17.34 79.21 -6.47
C LYS A 133 -17.91 80.14 -5.41
#